data_AF-A0A3D2UNG0-F1
#
_entry.id   AF-A0A3D2UNG0-F1
#
_cell.length_a   1.000
_cell.length_b   1.000
_cell.length_c   1.000
_cell.angle_alpha   90.00
_cell.angle_beta   90.00
_cell.angle_gamma   90.00
#
_symmetry.space_group_name_H-M   'P 1'
#
loop_
_entity.id
_entity.type
_entity.pdbx_description
1 polymer ?
#
loop_
_entity_poly.entity_id
_entity_poly.type
_entity_poly.pdbx_seq_one_letter_code
_entity_poly.pdbx_strand_id
1 'polypeptide(L)'
;MWSPDGENFTFMYRSQIGDRIVDKICVMNSNSIETDCITDGPDDNNPRWSPDGKKIAFISYRDGQPEIYIMNNDGSNQTRLTYSNINESWLSQFQWSP
;
A
#
# COMPACT_ATOMS: atom_id res chain seq x y z
N MET A 1 1.26 -7.99 5.55
CA MET A 1 2.60 -8.56 5.40
C MET A 1 3.54 -7.94 6.42
N TRP A 2 4.58 -8.66 6.86
CA TRP A 2 5.59 -8.12 7.77
C TRP A 2 6.59 -7.22 7.07
N SER A 3 7.11 -6.21 7.77
CA SER A 3 8.34 -5.50 7.40
C SER A 3 9.54 -6.45 7.54
N PRO A 4 10.65 -6.20 6.82
CA PRO A 4 11.81 -7.09 6.83
C PRO A 4 12.47 -7.27 8.20
N ASP A 5 12.39 -6.27 9.06
CA ASP A 5 12.90 -6.29 10.44
C ASP A 5 11.94 -6.98 11.45
N GLY A 6 10.70 -7.27 11.05
CA GLY A 6 9.68 -7.87 11.91
C GLY A 6 9.03 -6.92 12.91
N GLU A 7 9.36 -5.62 12.89
CA GLU A 7 8.79 -4.66 13.84
C GLU A 7 7.39 -4.17 13.46
N ASN A 8 7.07 -4.20 12.16
CA ASN A 8 5.83 -3.67 11.63
C ASN A 8 5.15 -4.71 10.74
N PHE A 9 3.84 -4.59 10.59
CA PHE A 9 3.14 -5.27 9.52
C PHE A 9 2.10 -4.38 8.87
N THR A 10 2.00 -4.47 7.55
CA THR A 10 0.96 -3.80 6.77
C THR A 10 -0.25 -4.70 6.59
N PHE A 11 -1.42 -4.11 6.59
CA PHE A 11 -2.67 -4.78 6.24
C PHE A 11 -3.61 -3.81 5.54
N MET A 12 -4.59 -4.38 4.84
CA MET A 12 -5.65 -3.59 4.22
C MET A 12 -6.77 -3.40 5.24
N TYR A 13 -7.21 -2.16 5.41
CA TYR A 13 -8.34 -1.81 6.25
C TYR A 13 -9.47 -1.29 5.39
N ARG A 14 -10.58 -2.04 5.40
CA ARG A 14 -11.80 -1.66 4.70
C ARG A 14 -12.57 -0.63 5.53
N SER A 15 -12.80 0.54 4.96
CA SER A 15 -13.48 1.67 5.58
C SER A 15 -14.67 2.11 4.73
N GLN A 16 -15.70 2.65 5.38
CA GLN A 16 -16.84 3.26 4.70
C GLN A 16 -16.77 4.78 4.84
N ILE A 17 -16.71 5.49 3.71
CA ILE A 17 -16.71 6.96 3.65
C ILE A 17 -17.94 7.38 2.85
N GLY A 18 -19.01 7.77 3.56
CA GLY A 18 -20.31 8.01 2.94
C GLY A 18 -20.90 6.72 2.36
N ASP A 19 -21.23 6.73 1.07
CA ASP A 19 -21.74 5.59 0.31
C ASP A 19 -20.62 4.72 -0.29
N ARG A 20 -19.36 5.16 -0.22
CA ARG A 20 -18.21 4.44 -0.78
C ARG A 20 -17.54 3.53 0.24
N ILE A 21 -17.27 2.30 -0.18
CA ILE A 21 -16.34 1.40 0.49
C ILE A 21 -14.96 1.66 -0.11
N VAL A 22 -13.97 1.90 0.75
CA VAL A 22 -12.58 2.14 0.37
C VAL A 22 -11.68 1.17 1.14
N ASP A 23 -10.66 0.65 0.47
CA ASP A 23 -9.60 -0.10 1.12
C ASP A 23 -8.39 0.83 1.32
N LYS A 24 -7.84 0.84 2.54
CA LYS A 24 -6.67 1.65 2.93
C LYS A 24 -5.52 0.74 3.32
N ILE A 25 -4.29 1.22 3.17
CA ILE A 25 -3.12 0.52 3.69
C ILE A 25 -2.78 1.11 5.06
N CYS A 26 -2.77 0.25 6.07
CA CYS A 26 -2.37 0.62 7.42
C CYS A 26 -1.14 -0.17 7.86
N VAL A 27 -0.31 0.47 8.67
CA VAL A 27 0.87 -0.11 9.32
C VAL A 27 0.55 -0.24 10.79
N MET A 28 0.79 -1.41 11.35
CA MET A 28 0.77 -1.62 12.79
C MET A 28 2.18 -1.96 13.28
N ASN A 29 2.59 -1.31 14.36
CA ASN A 29 3.78 -1.69 15.11
C ASN A 29 3.44 -2.91 16.00
N SER A 30 4.23 -3.97 15.90
CA SER A 30 3.94 -5.23 16.59
C SER A 30 4.16 -5.18 18.10
N ASN A 31 4.97 -4.23 18.59
CA ASN A 31 5.31 -4.09 20.00
C ASN A 31 4.37 -3.12 20.73
N SER A 32 3.99 -2.01 20.10
CA SER A 32 3.10 -1.00 20.71
C SER A 32 1.62 -1.20 20.38
N ILE A 33 1.30 -1.98 19.33
CA ILE A 33 -0.07 -2.15 18.78
C ILE A 33 -0.61 -0.81 18.20
N GLU A 34 0.23 0.21 18.10
CA GLU A 34 -0.10 1.46 17.41
C GLU A 34 -0.38 1.18 15.93
N THR A 35 -1.44 1.79 15.40
CA THR A 35 -1.94 1.53 14.06
C THR A 35 -2.20 2.86 13.35
N ASP A 36 -1.49 3.05 12.23
CA ASP A 36 -1.66 4.22 11.38
C ASP A 36 -2.06 3.79 9.98
N CYS A 37 -3.14 4.39 9.46
CA CYS A 37 -3.50 4.25 8.06
C CYS A 37 -2.77 5.32 7.25
N ILE A 38 -1.79 4.87 6.48
CA ILE A 38 -0.81 5.72 5.80
C ILE A 38 -1.22 6.05 4.35
N THR A 39 -2.42 5.61 3.94
CA THR A 39 -3.04 6.00 2.68
C THR A 39 -4.50 6.42 2.86
N ASP A 40 -4.97 7.26 1.93
CA ASP A 40 -6.31 7.83 1.89
C ASP A 40 -6.98 7.70 0.51
N GLY A 41 -6.41 6.89 -0.39
CA GLY A 41 -6.93 6.65 -1.72
C GLY A 41 -8.29 5.92 -1.73
N PRO A 42 -8.99 5.93 -2.88
CA PRO A 42 -10.32 5.34 -2.99
C PRO A 42 -10.30 3.80 -2.90
N ASP A 43 -9.20 3.18 -3.31
CA ASP A 43 -8.93 1.74 -3.17
C ASP A 43 -7.41 1.57 -3.29
N ASP A 44 -6.76 1.34 -2.15
CA ASP A 44 -5.33 1.07 -2.05
C ASP A 44 -5.12 -0.33 -1.49
N ASN A 45 -4.41 -1.19 -2.22
CA ASN A 45 -4.29 -2.60 -1.88
C ASN A 45 -2.92 -3.21 -2.24
N ASN A 46 -2.76 -4.48 -1.87
CA ASN A 46 -1.56 -5.29 -2.10
C ASN A 46 -0.23 -4.61 -1.70
N PRO A 47 -0.09 -4.10 -0.47
CA PRO A 47 1.16 -3.48 -0.04
C PRO A 47 2.31 -4.49 -0.09
N ARG A 48 3.49 -4.02 -0.51
CA ARG A 48 4.78 -4.73 -0.52
C ARG A 48 5.92 -3.87 0.02
N TRP A 49 6.49 -4.27 1.16
CA TRP A 49 7.71 -3.67 1.70
C TRP A 49 8.91 -3.89 0.79
N SER A 50 9.76 -2.85 0.65
CA SER A 50 11.09 -2.98 0.07
C SER A 50 12.01 -3.84 0.96
N PRO A 51 13.05 -4.48 0.42
CA PRO A 51 13.96 -5.31 1.22
C PRO A 51 14.66 -4.56 2.35
N ASP A 52 14.89 -3.25 2.17
CA ASP A 52 15.47 -2.37 3.18
C ASP A 52 14.45 -1.80 4.18
N GLY A 53 13.17 -2.12 4.04
CA GLY A 53 12.10 -1.68 4.94
C GLY A 53 11.74 -0.20 4.86
N LYS A 54 12.36 0.58 3.95
CA LYS A 54 12.16 2.04 3.90
C LYS A 54 10.98 2.47 3.05
N LYS A 55 10.54 1.60 2.14
CA LYS A 55 9.49 1.92 1.17
C LYS A 55 8.41 0.85 1.13
N ILE A 56 7.24 1.28 0.70
CA ILE A 56 6.10 0.40 0.42
C ILE A 56 5.66 0.68 -1.01
N ALA A 57 5.61 -0.38 -1.82
CA ALA A 57 4.95 -0.36 -3.12
C ALA A 57 3.53 -0.93 -2.98
N PHE A 58 2.56 -0.37 -3.69
CA PHE A 58 1.15 -0.74 -3.56
C PHE A 58 0.36 -0.43 -4.83
N ILE A 59 -0.85 -0.98 -4.96
CA ILE A 59 -1.77 -0.66 -6.05
C ILE A 59 -2.72 0.42 -5.58
N SER A 60 -2.99 1.42 -6.43
CA SER A 60 -4.01 2.44 -6.18
C SER A 60 -4.88 2.71 -7.40
N TYR A 61 -6.17 2.95 -7.17
CA TYR A 61 -7.16 3.36 -8.17
C TYR A 61 -7.40 4.88 -8.22
N ARG A 62 -6.57 5.67 -7.53
CA ARG A 62 -6.77 7.12 -7.38
C ARG A 62 -6.82 7.91 -8.70
N ASP A 63 -6.26 7.36 -9.78
CA ASP A 63 -6.28 7.97 -11.11
C ASP A 63 -7.28 7.32 -12.08
N GLY A 64 -8.28 6.61 -11.58
CA GLY A 64 -9.35 6.00 -12.36
C GLY A 64 -9.04 4.61 -12.94
N GLN A 65 -7.79 4.18 -12.91
CA GLN A 65 -7.34 2.83 -13.24
C GLN A 65 -6.28 2.37 -12.24
N PRO A 66 -6.09 1.06 -12.03
CA PRO A 66 -5.14 0.54 -11.08
C PRO A 66 -3.71 0.76 -11.55
N GLU A 67 -2.88 1.33 -10.70
CA GLU A 67 -1.48 1.62 -10.99
C GLU A 67 -0.60 1.30 -9.79
N ILE A 68 0.69 1.03 -10.04
CA ILE A 68 1.68 0.84 -8.98
C ILE A 68 2.13 2.20 -8.48
N TYR A 69 2.05 2.35 -7.18
CA TYR A 69 2.55 3.47 -6.42
C TYR A 69 3.65 3.03 -5.47
N ILE A 70 4.51 3.98 -5.10
CA ILE A 70 5.57 3.82 -4.10
C ILE A 70 5.49 4.96 -3.10
N MET A 71 5.77 4.67 -1.84
CA MET A 71 5.85 5.67 -0.77
C MET A 71 6.93 5.30 0.24
N ASN A 72 7.30 6.26 1.09
CA ASN A 72 8.03 5.97 2.32
C ASN A 72 7.15 5.15 3.28
N ASN A 73 7.76 4.43 4.21
CA ASN A 73 7.03 3.60 5.17
C ASN A 73 6.13 4.38 6.16
N ASP A 74 6.29 5.70 6.24
CA ASP A 74 5.45 6.63 6.99
C ASP A 74 4.28 7.20 6.17
N GLY A 75 4.10 6.74 4.92
CA GLY A 75 3.05 7.23 4.01
C GLY A 75 3.42 8.45 3.19
N SER A 76 4.57 9.09 3.46
CA SER A 76 5.01 10.28 2.74
C SER A 76 5.58 9.94 1.35
N ASN A 77 5.71 10.96 0.50
CA ASN A 77 6.33 10.87 -0.83
C ASN A 77 5.67 9.85 -1.78
N GLN A 78 4.34 9.74 -1.75
CA GLN A 78 3.61 8.86 -2.65
C GLN A 78 3.82 9.27 -4.11
N THR A 79 4.37 8.36 -4.91
CA THR A 79 4.71 8.58 -6.32
C THR A 79 4.17 7.44 -7.18
N ARG A 80 3.59 7.77 -8.33
CA ARG A 80 3.13 6.78 -9.32
C ARG A 80 4.33 6.22 -10.11
N LEU A 81 4.40 4.90 -10.28
CA LEU A 81 5.46 4.22 -11.02
C LEU A 81 5.03 3.71 -12.39
N THR A 82 3.76 3.38 -12.58
CA THR A 82 3.22 2.89 -13.85
C THR A 82 2.18 3.86 -14.41
N TYR A 83 2.06 3.93 -15.73
CA TYR A 83 1.16 4.87 -16.43
C TYR A 83 0.37 4.17 -17.55
N SER A 84 -0.01 2.92 -17.32
CA SER A 84 -0.43 2.01 -18.39
C SER A 84 -1.82 1.47 -18.14
N ASN A 85 -2.55 1.15 -19.21
CA ASN A 85 -3.86 0.47 -19.15
C ASN A 85 -3.67 -1.03 -18.86
N ILE A 86 -2.88 -1.34 -17.83
CA ILE A 86 -2.62 -2.70 -17.39
C ILE A 86 -3.89 -3.28 -16.77
N ASN A 87 -4.18 -4.53 -17.10
CA ASN A 87 -5.24 -5.26 -16.43
C ASN A 87 -4.84 -5.53 -14.97
N GLU A 88 -5.82 -5.58 -14.07
CA GLU A 88 -5.61 -5.84 -12.64
C GLU A 88 -4.89 -7.15 -12.35
N SER A 89 -5.05 -8.15 -13.23
CA SER A 89 -4.49 -9.49 -12.99
C SER A 89 -2.97 -9.50 -12.95
N TRP A 90 -2.30 -8.68 -13.77
CA TRP A 90 -0.83 -8.56 -13.76
C TRP A 90 -0.29 -7.79 -12.56
N LEU A 91 -1.08 -6.87 -12.02
CA LEU A 91 -0.69 -6.06 -10.87
C LEU A 91 -0.63 -6.86 -9.58
N SER A 92 -1.32 -7.99 -9.47
CA SER A 92 -1.24 -8.84 -8.27
C SER A 92 0.17 -9.44 -8.02
N GLN A 93 1.03 -9.48 -9.04
CA GLN A 93 2.30 -10.21 -9.03
C GLN A 93 3.55 -9.32 -8.93
N PHE A 94 3.43 -8.00 -8.80
CA PHE A 94 4.63 -7.17 -8.65
C PHE A 94 5.40 -7.54 -7.39
N GLN A 95 6.72 -7.44 -7.44
CA GLN A 95 7.60 -7.67 -6.31
C GLN A 95 8.85 -6.79 -6.42
N TRP A 96 9.46 -6.52 -5.28
CA TRP A 96 10.77 -5.89 -5.23
C TRP A 96 11.86 -6.85 -5.69
N SER A 97 12.90 -6.33 -6.34
CA SER A 97 14.17 -7.04 -6.48
C SER A 97 14.92 -7.04 -5.15
N PRO A 98 15.68 -8.11 -4.82
CA PRO A 98 16.65 -8.09 -3.73
C PRO A 98 17.67 -6.96 -3.88
#